data_AF-A0A517VJI9-F1
#
_entry.id   AF-A0A517VJI9-F1
#
_cell.length_a   1.000
_cell.length_b   1.000
_cell.length_c   1.000
_cell.angle_alpha   90.00
_cell.angle_beta   90.00
_cell.angle_gamma   90.00
#
_symmetry.space_group_name_H-M   'P 1'
#
loop_
_entity.id
_entity.type
_entity.pdbx_description
1 polymer ?
#
loop_
_entity_poly.entity_id
_entity_poly.type
_entity_poly.pdbx_seq_one_letter_code
_entity_poly.pdbx_strand_id
1 'polypeptide(L)'
;MRVLTTVAVLLIGSLPVQAEFPSKKYEMGFETVTVFEFKKTLREENAKIPDFPPRTESAVIVKLVESNSRASLAGLKENDLIRVINGSYLRSPRSADQKLSMITHQDQLSLGIIRRVEDKWEQISITLPSISEEAARKLKLRKVPSLDGAFLPYYRISHKHAPATRYAPNNFQLYYTERAGRPEKLYLRIAQLLPGHTRSGPFVVTTAGGRFVFQSEVVPPHQRGLFFAGSLRSPEWEPVKVEILLIQSEDWLNEKHQEFQQAEAAYKQEFQGFKYDQSRRDKAYQELNQRRLSLIADMERINQKIQTAESNHQRLVQRKDRLANSRNVLVRNQFRLSDEARKAIKLHFANLTTEQKKIVSRAFQYGISLNFKEAELIQLEDTSLAEQEIRRKRDKQGWLWVDAPLTPDQIPMLRAMIAAPSATVHHESSPEQKFEVTPEQKERMQVVLDVYEAERNK
;
A
#
# COMPACT_ATOMS: atom_id res chain seq x y z
N MET A 1 -27.30 -6.10 -48.14
CA MET A 1 -26.60 -6.38 -46.88
C MET A 1 -25.11 -6.18 -47.10
N ARG A 2 -24.55 -5.05 -46.65
CA ARG A 2 -23.11 -4.76 -46.69
C ARG A 2 -22.57 -4.91 -45.27
N VAL A 3 -21.71 -5.89 -45.07
CA VAL A 3 -21.03 -6.15 -43.79
C VAL A 3 -19.88 -5.14 -43.70
N LEU A 4 -20.00 -4.18 -42.77
CA LEU A 4 -18.92 -3.29 -42.37
C LEU A 4 -18.07 -4.03 -41.32
N THR A 5 -16.90 -4.47 -41.73
CA THR A 5 -15.89 -5.05 -40.84
C THR A 5 -15.10 -3.89 -40.21
N THR A 6 -15.46 -3.50 -39.00
CA THR A 6 -14.73 -2.49 -38.22
C THR A 6 -13.42 -3.09 -37.72
N VAL A 7 -12.29 -2.68 -38.29
CA VAL A 7 -10.95 -3.01 -37.80
C VAL A 7 -10.70 -2.18 -36.54
N ALA A 8 -10.72 -2.84 -35.38
CA ALA A 8 -10.30 -2.26 -34.12
C ALA A 8 -8.76 -2.15 -34.09
N VAL A 9 -8.25 -0.94 -34.30
CA VAL A 9 -6.84 -0.62 -34.09
C VAL A 9 -6.57 -0.66 -32.58
N LEU A 10 -5.80 -1.66 -32.16
CA LEU A 10 -5.27 -1.82 -30.81
C LEU A 10 -4.24 -0.71 -30.56
N LEU A 11 -4.68 0.40 -29.95
CA LEU A 11 -3.80 1.40 -29.36
C LEU A 11 -3.20 0.81 -28.06
N ILE A 12 -2.07 0.10 -28.22
CA ILE A 12 -1.18 -0.23 -27.11
C ILE A 12 -0.57 1.10 -26.66
N GLY A 13 -1.15 1.71 -25.63
CA GLY A 13 -0.51 2.80 -24.90
C GLY A 13 0.79 2.29 -24.29
N SER A 14 1.91 2.62 -24.93
CA SER A 14 3.23 2.48 -24.34
C SER A 14 3.26 3.30 -23.06
N LEU A 15 3.32 2.63 -21.92
CA LEU A 15 3.80 3.26 -20.70
C LEU A 15 5.17 3.86 -21.02
N PRO A 16 5.49 5.08 -20.55
CA PRO A 16 6.83 5.62 -20.74
C PRO A 16 7.79 4.62 -20.10
N VAL A 17 8.64 4.01 -20.94
CA VAL A 17 9.74 3.17 -20.49
C VAL A 17 10.62 4.09 -19.67
N GLN A 18 10.58 3.91 -18.35
CA GLN A 18 11.36 4.71 -17.44
C GLN A 18 12.81 4.25 -17.61
N ALA A 19 13.66 5.14 -18.11
CA ALA A 19 15.08 4.91 -18.34
C ALA A 19 15.75 4.17 -17.19
N GLU A 20 16.21 2.93 -17.43
CA GLU A 20 16.91 2.17 -16.42
C GLU A 20 18.41 2.54 -16.45
N PHE A 21 18.76 3.61 -15.73
CA PHE A 21 20.16 4.02 -15.62
C PHE A 21 20.98 3.01 -14.80
N PRO A 22 22.22 2.67 -15.20
CA PRO A 22 23.13 1.87 -14.39
C PRO A 22 23.48 2.64 -13.11
N SER A 23 22.76 2.36 -12.02
CA SER A 23 22.91 3.04 -10.74
C SER A 23 23.70 2.23 -9.72
N LYS A 24 24.29 2.94 -8.77
CA LYS A 24 24.94 2.37 -7.59
C LYS A 24 24.23 2.83 -6.34
N LYS A 25 23.90 1.86 -5.48
CA LYS A 25 23.18 2.06 -4.21
C LYS A 25 24.15 2.06 -3.04
N TYR A 26 23.94 2.98 -2.11
CA TYR A 26 24.76 3.11 -0.89
C TYR A 26 23.93 2.93 0.38
N GLU A 27 24.58 2.51 1.48
CA GLU A 27 23.95 2.22 2.79
C GLU A 27 23.13 3.40 3.33
N MET A 28 23.55 4.62 3.03
CA MET A 28 22.92 5.88 3.45
C MET A 28 21.54 6.12 2.83
N GLY A 29 21.10 5.25 1.92
CA GLY A 29 19.75 5.23 1.33
C GLY A 29 19.59 6.19 0.15
N PHE A 30 20.59 6.28 -0.71
CA PHE A 30 20.47 6.93 -2.00
C PHE A 30 21.23 6.16 -3.08
N GLU A 31 20.86 6.40 -4.33
CA GLU A 31 21.50 5.84 -5.51
C GLU A 31 22.11 6.96 -6.36
N THR A 32 23.24 6.66 -7.01
CA THR A 32 23.84 7.60 -7.97
C THR A 32 24.02 6.99 -9.34
N VAL A 33 24.00 7.85 -10.35
CA VAL A 33 24.39 7.57 -11.73
C VAL A 33 25.48 8.57 -12.15
N THR A 34 26.39 8.16 -13.01
CA THR A 34 27.39 9.09 -13.54
C THR A 34 26.75 10.06 -14.55
N VAL A 35 27.26 11.30 -14.65
CA VAL A 35 26.77 12.27 -15.66
C VAL A 35 26.90 11.72 -17.08
N PHE A 36 27.95 10.96 -17.36
CA PHE A 36 28.16 10.32 -18.66
C PHE A 36 27.04 9.33 -19.00
N GLU A 37 26.78 8.36 -18.11
CA GLU A 37 25.73 7.35 -18.33
C GLU A 37 24.35 8.01 -18.40
N PHE A 38 24.08 8.98 -17.53
CA PHE A 38 22.82 9.73 -17.58
C PHE A 38 22.58 10.42 -18.93
N LYS A 39 23.59 11.14 -19.45
CA LYS A 39 23.52 11.77 -20.77
C LYS A 39 23.38 10.73 -21.89
N LYS A 40 24.06 9.60 -21.78
CA LYS A 40 24.01 8.53 -22.78
C LYS A 40 22.59 7.94 -22.87
N THR A 41 21.99 7.56 -21.75
CA THR A 41 20.63 7.01 -21.71
C THR A 41 19.60 8.01 -22.26
N LEU A 42 19.69 9.30 -21.89
CA LEU A 42 18.78 10.32 -22.44
C LEU A 42 18.91 10.50 -23.96
N ARG A 43 20.13 10.37 -24.52
CA ARG A 43 20.32 10.41 -25.98
C ARG A 43 19.69 9.20 -26.66
N GLU A 44 19.88 8.01 -26.09
CA GLU A 44 19.32 6.76 -26.62
C GLU A 44 17.78 6.80 -26.64
N GLU A 45 17.16 7.51 -25.70
CA GLU A 45 15.71 7.68 -25.60
C GLU A 45 15.15 8.91 -26.33
N ASN A 46 15.99 9.66 -27.06
CA ASN A 46 15.62 10.94 -27.70
C ASN A 46 15.00 11.97 -26.73
N ALA A 47 15.43 11.96 -25.46
CA ALA A 47 14.99 12.89 -24.44
C ALA A 47 15.87 14.16 -24.39
N LYS A 48 15.32 15.28 -23.93
CA LYS A 48 16.06 16.54 -23.78
C LYS A 48 17.11 16.41 -22.69
N ILE A 49 18.38 16.62 -23.04
CA ILE A 49 19.49 16.64 -22.09
C ILE A 49 19.49 17.97 -21.34
N PRO A 50 19.51 17.97 -20.00
CA PRO A 50 19.67 19.20 -19.22
C PRO A 50 21.03 19.87 -19.46
N ASP A 51 21.05 21.20 -19.46
CA ASP A 51 22.29 21.97 -19.50
C ASP A 51 22.97 21.93 -18.11
N PHE A 52 23.96 21.05 -17.99
CA PHE A 52 24.74 20.91 -16.78
C PHE A 52 25.73 22.08 -16.61
N PRO A 53 26.03 22.50 -15.37
CA PRO A 53 27.05 23.51 -15.11
C PRO A 53 28.42 23.09 -15.67
N PRO A 54 29.29 24.04 -16.03
CA PRO A 54 30.65 23.73 -16.46
C PRO A 54 31.40 22.89 -15.42
N ARG A 55 32.30 22.01 -15.89
CA ARG A 55 33.19 21.18 -15.06
C ARG A 55 32.45 20.22 -14.12
N THR A 56 31.32 19.67 -14.56
CA THR A 56 30.55 18.65 -13.83
C THR A 56 30.66 17.24 -14.43
N GLU A 57 31.54 17.03 -15.41
CA GLU A 57 31.72 15.71 -16.05
C GLU A 57 32.19 14.61 -15.09
N SER A 58 32.93 14.98 -14.05
CA SER A 58 33.37 14.07 -12.99
C SER A 58 32.37 13.92 -11.84
N ALA A 59 31.27 14.68 -11.84
CA ALA A 59 30.24 14.62 -10.83
C ALA A 59 29.38 13.35 -10.99
N VAL A 60 28.65 13.02 -9.93
CA VAL A 60 27.62 11.98 -9.95
C VAL A 60 26.27 12.60 -9.62
N ILE A 61 25.21 12.10 -10.24
CA ILE A 61 23.84 12.57 -10.08
C ILE A 61 23.14 11.63 -9.10
N VAL A 62 22.45 12.18 -8.12
CA VAL A 62 21.54 11.41 -7.25
C VAL A 62 20.33 10.98 -8.07
N LYS A 63 20.21 9.68 -8.33
CA LYS A 63 19.09 9.11 -9.10
C LYS A 63 17.84 8.95 -8.24
N LEU A 64 18.03 8.42 -7.04
CA LEU A 64 16.95 8.07 -6.12
C LEU A 64 17.40 8.37 -4.70
N VAL A 65 16.50 8.91 -3.88
CA VAL A 65 16.69 9.04 -2.43
C VAL A 65 15.59 8.24 -1.75
N GLU A 66 15.97 7.21 -0.99
CA GLU A 66 15.00 6.40 -0.26
C GLU A 66 14.29 7.25 0.80
N SER A 67 12.96 7.19 0.84
CA SER A 67 12.16 7.88 1.86
C SER A 67 12.57 7.44 3.28
N ASN A 68 12.64 8.40 4.22
CA ASN A 68 13.10 8.17 5.60
C ASN A 68 14.51 7.57 5.70
N SER A 69 15.35 7.70 4.68
CA SER A 69 16.78 7.37 4.78
C SER A 69 17.58 8.49 5.45
N ARG A 70 18.82 8.17 5.83
CA ARG A 70 19.78 9.16 6.32
C ARG A 70 20.01 10.28 5.31
N ALA A 71 20.06 9.96 4.02
CA ALA A 71 20.16 10.94 2.93
C ALA A 71 18.92 11.83 2.81
N SER A 72 17.72 11.23 2.88
CA SER A 72 16.45 11.98 2.85
C SER A 72 16.32 12.93 4.04
N LEU A 73 16.66 12.46 5.25
CA LEU A 73 16.64 13.27 6.48
C LEU A 73 17.64 14.43 6.43
N ALA A 74 18.76 14.27 5.74
CA ALA A 74 19.73 15.34 5.49
C ALA A 74 19.31 16.32 4.38
N GLY A 75 18.17 16.07 3.71
CA GLY A 75 17.65 16.94 2.65
C GLY A 75 18.30 16.74 1.28
N LEU A 76 18.97 15.61 1.04
CA LEU A 76 19.40 15.21 -0.31
C LEU A 76 18.16 14.91 -1.16
N LYS A 77 18.19 15.33 -2.43
CA LYS A 77 17.07 15.19 -3.37
C LYS A 77 17.53 14.50 -4.65
N GLU A 78 16.57 13.92 -5.36
CA GLU A 78 16.79 13.43 -6.72
C GLU A 78 17.28 14.56 -7.63
N ASN A 79 18.14 14.21 -8.57
CA ASN A 79 18.83 15.10 -9.51
C ASN A 79 19.86 16.07 -8.90
N ASP A 80 20.18 15.94 -7.61
CA ASP A 80 21.33 16.65 -7.04
C ASP A 80 22.64 16.16 -7.68
N LEU A 81 23.49 17.09 -8.10
CA LEU A 81 24.83 16.79 -8.62
C LEU A 81 25.86 16.84 -7.51
N ILE A 82 26.37 15.70 -7.08
CA ILE A 82 27.44 15.60 -6.08
C ILE A 82 28.78 15.88 -6.76
N ARG A 83 29.48 16.91 -6.29
CA ARG A 83 30.80 17.33 -6.82
C ARG A 83 31.91 17.26 -5.78
N VAL A 84 31.58 17.40 -4.50
CA VAL A 84 32.53 17.35 -3.38
C VAL A 84 32.06 16.32 -2.37
N ILE A 85 32.98 15.49 -1.89
CA ILE A 85 32.74 14.50 -0.85
C ILE A 85 33.80 14.68 0.22
N ASN A 86 33.37 14.96 1.45
CA ASN A 86 34.22 15.25 2.62
C ASN A 86 35.32 16.29 2.29
N GLY A 87 34.90 17.42 1.70
CA GLY A 87 35.80 18.52 1.31
C GLY A 87 36.66 18.26 0.06
N SER A 88 36.65 17.03 -0.48
CA SER A 88 37.47 16.67 -1.64
C SER A 88 36.65 16.63 -2.93
N TYR A 89 37.03 17.46 -3.92
CA TYR A 89 36.46 17.44 -5.26
C TYR A 89 36.61 16.08 -5.95
N LEU A 90 35.58 15.68 -6.69
CA LEU A 90 35.63 14.50 -7.54
C LEU A 90 36.42 14.80 -8.81
N ARG A 91 37.55 14.08 -8.98
CA ARG A 91 38.38 14.15 -10.21
C ARG A 91 37.92 13.16 -11.29
N SER A 92 37.16 12.14 -10.89
CA SER A 92 36.55 11.16 -11.79
C SER A 92 35.28 10.57 -11.16
N PRO A 93 34.32 10.06 -11.95
CA PRO A 93 33.13 9.41 -11.39
C PRO A 93 33.47 8.20 -10.51
N ARG A 94 34.51 7.42 -10.86
CA ARG A 94 35.00 6.29 -10.05
C ARG A 94 35.46 6.70 -8.66
N SER A 95 35.97 7.93 -8.51
CA SER A 95 36.38 8.45 -7.20
C SER A 95 35.20 8.70 -6.26
N ALA A 96 33.99 8.90 -6.81
CA ALA A 96 32.78 9.01 -6.00
C ALA A 96 32.46 7.66 -5.36
N ASP A 97 32.48 6.59 -6.16
CA ASP A 97 32.20 5.24 -5.70
C ASP A 97 33.15 4.80 -4.59
N GLN A 98 34.46 4.97 -4.80
CA GLN A 98 35.48 4.61 -3.82
C GLN A 98 35.27 5.32 -2.48
N LYS A 99 34.89 6.60 -2.52
CA LYS A 99 34.64 7.39 -1.31
C LYS A 99 33.34 6.97 -0.64
N LEU A 100 32.24 6.90 -1.39
CA LEU A 100 30.91 6.62 -0.85
C LEU A 100 30.75 5.18 -0.35
N SER A 101 31.44 4.20 -0.96
CA SER A 101 31.37 2.80 -0.52
C SER A 101 32.07 2.54 0.81
N MET A 102 32.95 3.43 1.24
CA MET A 102 33.66 3.33 2.53
C MET A 102 32.89 4.01 3.67
N ILE A 103 31.88 4.82 3.36
CA ILE A 103 31.10 5.54 4.38
C ILE A 103 30.04 4.61 4.95
N THR A 104 30.09 4.42 6.27
CA THR A 104 29.11 3.67 7.04
C THR A 104 28.11 4.59 7.73
N HIS A 105 27.14 4.04 8.45
CA HIS A 105 26.23 4.82 9.29
C HIS A 105 26.93 5.56 10.45
N GLN A 106 28.13 5.11 10.85
CA GLN A 106 28.91 5.72 11.95
C GLN A 106 29.73 6.92 11.50
N ASP A 107 30.02 7.04 10.20
CA ASP A 107 30.83 8.14 9.65
C ASP A 107 29.96 9.32 9.29
N GLN A 108 30.36 10.55 9.64
CA GLN A 108 29.74 11.76 9.08
C GLN A 108 30.11 11.91 7.59
N LEU A 109 29.13 12.25 6.76
CA LEU A 109 29.34 12.54 5.34
C LEU A 109 28.96 13.98 5.02
N SER A 110 29.91 14.73 4.46
CA SER A 110 29.67 16.09 3.98
C SER A 110 29.73 16.11 2.46
N LEU A 111 28.63 16.50 1.82
CA LEU A 111 28.49 16.60 0.37
C LEU A 111 28.45 18.08 -0.04
N GLY A 112 29.24 18.44 -1.05
CA GLY A 112 29.01 19.65 -1.82
C GLY A 112 28.26 19.29 -3.09
N ILE A 113 27.00 19.71 -3.16
CA ILE A 113 26.10 19.41 -4.27
C ILE A 113 25.80 20.67 -5.09
N ILE A 114 25.33 20.46 -6.32
CA ILE A 114 24.74 21.49 -7.15
C ILE A 114 23.29 21.07 -7.42
N ARG A 115 22.34 21.91 -7.02
CA ARG A 115 20.90 21.66 -7.16
C ARG A 115 20.31 22.62 -8.17
N ARG A 116 19.40 22.13 -9.01
CA ARG A 116 18.62 22.99 -9.90
C ARG A 116 17.44 23.58 -9.12
N VAL A 117 17.35 24.90 -9.08
CA VAL A 117 16.22 25.64 -8.54
C VAL A 117 15.71 26.52 -9.68
N GLU A 118 14.52 26.21 -10.17
CA GLU A 118 13.96 26.80 -11.40
C GLU A 118 14.92 26.60 -12.60
N ASP A 119 15.49 27.70 -13.11
CA ASP A 119 16.45 27.70 -14.22
C ASP A 119 17.88 28.07 -13.78
N LYS A 120 18.16 28.02 -12.48
CA LYS A 120 19.49 28.30 -11.92
C LYS A 120 20.06 27.10 -11.18
N TRP A 121 21.39 27.07 -11.13
CA TRP A 121 22.15 26.06 -10.40
C TRP A 121 22.73 26.67 -9.13
N GLU A 122 22.33 26.14 -7.99
CA GLU A 122 22.78 26.59 -6.67
C GLU A 122 23.73 25.58 -6.06
N GLN A 123 24.82 26.07 -5.45
CA GLN A 123 25.73 25.23 -4.69
C GLN A 123 25.22 25.12 -3.26
N ILE A 124 25.02 23.88 -2.80
CA ILE A 124 24.50 23.60 -1.47
C ILE A 124 25.46 22.62 -0.78
N SER A 125 25.74 22.85 0.50
CA SER A 125 26.42 21.85 1.34
C SER A 125 25.39 21.07 2.13
N ILE A 126 25.43 19.75 2.01
CA ILE A 126 24.57 18.83 2.76
C ILE A 126 25.45 17.99 3.67
N THR A 127 25.10 17.92 4.94
CA THR A 127 25.80 17.07 5.91
C THR A 127 24.85 15.98 6.39
N LEU A 128 25.26 14.72 6.21
CA LEU A 128 24.61 13.56 6.79
C LEU A 128 25.31 13.29 8.13
N PRO A 129 24.66 13.52 9.28
CA PRO A 129 25.27 13.28 10.60
C PRO A 129 25.45 11.79 10.85
N SER A 130 26.50 11.39 11.57
CA SER A 130 26.68 10.02 12.05
C SER A 130 25.49 9.61 12.91
N ILE A 131 25.08 8.34 12.83
CA ILE A 131 23.96 7.81 13.63
C ILE A 131 24.43 6.60 14.43
N SER A 132 23.79 6.37 15.58
CA SER A 132 24.02 5.16 16.36
C SER A 132 23.56 3.92 15.60
N GLU A 133 24.10 2.76 15.98
CA GLU A 133 23.69 1.48 15.39
C GLU A 133 22.19 1.21 15.58
N GLU A 134 21.63 1.58 16.74
CA GLU A 134 20.19 1.48 17.02
C GLU A 134 19.37 2.31 16.03
N ALA A 135 19.78 3.56 15.80
CA ALA A 135 19.13 4.43 14.83
C ALA A 135 19.26 3.86 13.40
N ALA A 136 20.42 3.35 13.03
CA ALA A 136 20.65 2.73 11.73
C ALA A 136 19.71 1.52 11.50
N ARG A 137 19.54 0.65 12.51
CA ARG A 137 18.59 -0.47 12.45
C ARG A 137 17.15 0.00 12.31
N LYS A 138 16.74 1.06 13.01
CA LYS A 138 15.40 1.67 12.87
C LYS A 138 15.14 2.19 11.45
N LEU A 139 16.13 2.78 10.79
CA LEU A 139 16.00 3.22 9.38
C LEU A 139 15.85 2.06 8.38
N LYS A 140 16.18 0.82 8.78
CA LYS A 140 15.89 -0.38 7.98
C LYS A 140 14.44 -0.86 8.13
N LEU A 141 13.65 -0.28 9.03
CA LEU A 141 12.26 -0.65 9.26
C LEU A 141 11.31 0.28 8.51
N ARG A 142 10.17 -0.28 8.09
CA ARG A 142 9.01 0.47 7.59
C ARG A 142 7.86 0.34 8.59
N LYS A 143 7.14 1.44 8.77
CA LYS A 143 5.98 1.55 9.66
C LYS A 143 4.73 1.73 8.81
N VAL A 144 3.80 0.78 8.89
CA VAL A 144 2.57 0.76 8.07
C VAL A 144 1.36 0.85 8.99
N PRO A 145 0.47 1.86 8.84
CA PRO A 145 -0.77 1.93 9.61
C PRO A 145 -1.70 0.76 9.24
N SER A 146 -2.34 0.18 10.25
CA SER A 146 -3.27 -0.94 10.08
C SER A 146 -4.33 -0.97 11.20
N LEU A 147 -5.27 -1.91 11.10
CA LEU A 147 -6.39 -2.09 12.02
C LEU A 147 -6.35 -3.50 12.59
N ASP A 148 -6.42 -3.63 13.91
CA ASP A 148 -6.32 -4.94 14.57
C ASP A 148 -7.65 -5.71 14.48
N GLY A 149 -7.74 -6.87 15.15
CA GLY A 149 -8.99 -7.65 15.22
C GLY A 149 -10.15 -6.93 15.90
N ALA A 150 -9.88 -5.86 16.66
CA ALA A 150 -10.87 -4.96 17.25
C ALA A 150 -11.12 -3.70 16.39
N PHE A 151 -10.48 -3.60 15.23
CA PHE A 151 -10.45 -2.43 14.35
C PHE A 151 -9.92 -1.15 15.00
N LEU A 152 -9.04 -1.31 15.99
CA LEU A 152 -8.31 -0.21 16.59
C LEU A 152 -7.02 0.06 15.82
N PRO A 153 -6.62 1.33 15.70
CA PRO A 153 -5.44 1.70 14.94
C PRO A 153 -4.17 1.20 15.64
N TYR A 154 -3.29 0.59 14.86
CA TYR A 154 -1.93 0.24 15.27
C TYR A 154 -0.97 0.39 14.10
N TYR A 155 0.32 0.27 14.38
CA TYR A 155 1.34 0.24 13.34
C TYR A 155 1.97 -1.14 13.22
N ARG A 156 2.02 -1.66 12.00
CA ARG A 156 2.79 -2.85 11.65
C ARG A 156 4.21 -2.41 11.28
N ILE A 157 5.19 -2.87 12.03
CA ILE A 157 6.60 -2.54 11.82
C ILE A 157 7.34 -3.78 11.31
N SER A 158 7.87 -3.67 10.11
CA SER A 158 8.56 -4.76 9.40
C SER A 158 9.81 -4.22 8.72
N HIS A 159 10.72 -5.09 8.28
CA HIS A 159 11.86 -4.63 7.50
C HIS A 159 11.42 -3.97 6.18
N LYS A 160 12.09 -2.91 5.72
CA LYS A 160 11.69 -2.13 4.53
C LYS A 160 11.65 -2.97 3.24
N HIS A 161 12.56 -3.94 3.14
CA HIS A 161 12.66 -4.91 2.03
C HIS A 161 11.85 -6.20 2.25
N ALA A 162 11.04 -6.28 3.30
CA ALA A 162 10.12 -7.40 3.47
C ALA A 162 9.02 -7.36 2.38
N PRO A 163 8.56 -8.51 1.87
CA PRO A 163 7.39 -8.57 1.01
C PRO A 163 6.23 -7.72 1.53
N ALA A 164 5.59 -6.93 0.66
CA ALA A 164 4.45 -6.09 1.04
C ALA A 164 3.24 -6.96 1.44
N THR A 165 2.98 -7.99 0.63
CA THR A 165 1.94 -8.99 0.88
C THR A 165 2.42 -10.10 1.81
N ARG A 166 1.47 -10.70 2.54
CA ARG A 166 1.67 -11.97 3.23
C ARG A 166 1.83 -13.16 2.27
N TYR A 167 1.23 -13.10 1.08
CA TYR A 167 1.16 -14.19 0.08
C TYR A 167 2.27 -14.07 -0.96
N ALA A 168 3.51 -13.97 -0.49
CA ALA A 168 4.69 -14.04 -1.35
C ALA A 168 5.26 -15.46 -1.34
N PRO A 169 5.84 -15.95 -2.46
CA PRO A 169 6.51 -17.24 -2.47
C PRO A 169 7.63 -17.26 -1.44
N ASN A 170 7.75 -18.36 -0.69
CA ASN A 170 8.80 -18.57 0.31
C ASN A 170 8.89 -17.42 1.33
N ASN A 171 7.74 -16.86 1.72
CA ASN A 171 7.70 -15.75 2.67
C ASN A 171 8.05 -16.28 4.06
N PHE A 172 9.14 -15.78 4.63
CA PHE A 172 9.56 -16.08 5.99
C PHE A 172 10.08 -14.79 6.61
N GLN A 173 9.26 -14.15 7.45
CA GLN A 173 9.54 -12.81 7.95
C GLN A 173 8.99 -12.56 9.35
N LEU A 174 9.65 -11.63 10.05
CA LEU A 174 9.16 -11.06 11.30
C LEU A 174 8.58 -9.67 11.09
N TYR A 175 7.62 -9.33 11.93
CA TYR A 175 7.16 -7.97 12.16
C TYR A 175 6.67 -7.85 13.60
N TYR A 176 6.60 -6.64 14.13
CA TYR A 176 5.91 -6.39 15.39
C TYR A 176 4.83 -5.34 15.23
N THR A 177 3.90 -5.32 16.17
CA THR A 177 2.86 -4.30 16.26
C THR A 177 3.23 -3.25 17.28
N GLU A 178 2.91 -1.99 16.99
CA GLU A 178 3.14 -0.87 17.89
C GLU A 178 1.84 -0.10 18.09
N ARG A 179 1.52 0.21 19.35
CA ARG A 179 0.39 1.07 19.74
C ARG A 179 0.90 2.13 20.71
N ALA A 180 0.46 3.38 20.49
CA ALA A 180 0.86 4.52 21.32
C ALA A 180 2.40 4.63 21.51
N GLY A 181 3.18 4.34 20.46
CA GLY A 181 4.64 4.42 20.49
C GLY A 181 5.33 3.24 21.18
N ARG A 182 4.61 2.19 21.61
CA ARG A 182 5.18 1.04 22.31
C ARG A 182 4.98 -0.27 21.53
N PRO A 183 6.01 -1.13 21.45
CA PRO A 183 5.87 -2.44 20.83
C PRO A 183 4.98 -3.35 21.69
N GLU A 184 3.97 -3.98 21.07
CA GLU A 184 3.04 -4.88 21.77
C GLU A 184 3.43 -6.35 21.58
N LYS A 185 3.40 -6.83 20.34
CA LYS A 185 3.57 -8.25 20.00
C LYS A 185 4.49 -8.43 18.81
N LEU A 186 5.40 -9.39 18.91
CA LEU A 186 6.22 -9.87 17.79
C LEU A 186 5.48 -11.00 17.08
N TYR A 187 5.47 -10.99 15.76
CA TYR A 187 4.78 -11.97 14.93
C TYR A 187 5.75 -12.65 13.98
N LEU A 188 5.55 -13.95 13.77
CA LEU A 188 6.17 -14.71 12.71
C LEU A 188 5.17 -14.94 11.59
N ARG A 189 5.60 -14.62 10.38
CA ARG A 189 4.85 -14.87 9.16
C ARG A 189 5.58 -15.85 8.27
N ILE A 190 4.86 -16.91 7.89
CA ILE A 190 5.30 -17.93 6.95
C ILE A 190 4.23 -18.05 5.87
N ALA A 191 4.60 -18.07 4.59
CA ALA A 191 3.65 -18.39 3.53
C ALA A 191 4.30 -19.21 2.41
N GLN A 192 3.53 -20.16 1.89
CA GLN A 192 3.94 -21.05 0.82
C GLN A 192 2.75 -21.35 -0.09
N LEU A 193 2.99 -21.37 -1.40
CA LEU A 193 1.98 -21.73 -2.40
C LEU A 193 2.07 -23.23 -2.67
N LEU A 194 1.05 -23.98 -2.27
CA LEU A 194 0.95 -25.43 -2.41
C LEU A 194 -0.39 -25.80 -3.06
N PRO A 195 -0.52 -25.70 -4.40
CA PRO A 195 -1.75 -26.02 -5.11
C PRO A 195 -2.22 -27.46 -4.80
N GLY A 196 -3.53 -27.64 -4.56
CA GLY A 196 -4.13 -28.95 -4.34
C GLY A 196 -3.95 -29.56 -2.94
N HIS A 197 -3.27 -28.88 -2.02
CA HIS A 197 -3.03 -29.40 -0.66
C HIS A 197 -4.09 -28.90 0.35
N THR A 198 -4.31 -29.69 1.41
CA THR A 198 -5.30 -29.37 2.46
C THR A 198 -4.74 -28.32 3.43
N ARG A 199 -5.63 -27.52 4.02
CA ARG A 199 -5.29 -26.39 4.90
C ARG A 199 -4.76 -26.78 6.29
N SER A 200 -4.68 -28.08 6.59
CA SER A 200 -4.37 -28.56 7.92
C SER A 200 -2.90 -28.95 8.00
N GLY A 201 -2.19 -28.34 8.94
CA GLY A 201 -0.82 -28.70 9.27
C GLY A 201 -0.05 -27.51 9.82
N PRO A 202 0.99 -27.75 10.62
CA PRO A 202 1.98 -26.75 10.93
C PRO A 202 2.97 -26.55 9.77
N PHE A 203 3.66 -25.42 9.83
CA PHE A 203 4.95 -25.29 9.17
C PHE A 203 6.04 -25.87 10.05
N VAL A 204 6.93 -26.62 9.43
CA VAL A 204 8.08 -27.23 10.09
C VAL A 204 9.33 -26.53 9.58
N VAL A 205 10.18 -26.11 10.53
CA VAL A 205 11.47 -25.51 10.23
C VAL A 205 12.57 -26.40 10.77
N THR A 206 13.46 -26.84 9.88
CA THR A 206 14.57 -27.74 10.21
C THR A 206 15.89 -27.00 10.06
N THR A 207 16.71 -27.07 11.12
CA THR A 207 18.07 -26.55 11.18
C THR A 207 19.03 -27.67 11.62
N ALA A 208 20.34 -27.45 11.54
CA ALA A 208 21.31 -28.38 12.11
C ALA A 208 21.14 -28.57 13.63
N GLY A 209 20.63 -27.55 14.34
CA GLY A 209 20.44 -27.56 15.79
C GLY A 209 19.08 -28.10 16.25
N GLY A 210 18.17 -28.46 15.35
CA GLY A 210 16.87 -29.01 15.72
C GLY A 210 15.74 -28.74 14.72
N ARG A 211 14.57 -29.30 15.07
CA ARG A 211 13.32 -29.18 14.33
C ARG A 211 12.31 -28.36 15.15
N PHE A 212 11.74 -27.35 14.53
CA PHE A 212 10.78 -26.43 15.13
C PHE A 212 9.44 -26.50 14.40
N VAL A 213 8.34 -26.38 15.13
CA VAL A 213 6.98 -26.54 14.59
C VAL A 213 6.17 -25.28 14.89
N PHE A 214 5.70 -24.62 13.84
CA PHE A 214 4.87 -23.43 13.91
C PHE A 214 3.46 -23.79 13.44
N GLN A 215 2.55 -23.91 14.40
CA GLN A 215 1.15 -24.05 14.10
C GLN A 215 0.57 -22.68 13.76
N SER A 216 -0.24 -22.61 12.72
CA SER A 216 -1.19 -21.51 12.60
C SER A 216 -2.05 -21.58 13.85
N GLU A 217 -2.27 -20.49 14.58
CA GLU A 217 -3.36 -20.44 15.54
C GLU A 217 -4.65 -20.69 14.74
N VAL A 218 -5.03 -21.97 14.65
CA VAL A 218 -6.39 -22.34 14.35
C VAL A 218 -7.13 -21.84 15.57
N VAL A 219 -7.63 -20.60 15.50
CA VAL A 219 -8.62 -20.12 16.48
C VAL A 219 -9.61 -21.28 16.63
N PRO A 220 -9.68 -21.89 17.82
CA PRO A 220 -10.30 -23.19 17.92
C PRO A 220 -11.74 -23.13 17.39
N PRO A 221 -12.25 -24.17 16.72
CA PRO A 221 -13.60 -24.17 16.15
C PRO A 221 -14.74 -23.97 17.15
N HIS A 222 -14.41 -23.83 18.44
CA HIS A 222 -15.31 -23.55 19.56
C HIS A 222 -15.22 -22.08 20.04
N GLN A 223 -14.14 -21.35 19.71
CA GLN A 223 -14.08 -19.89 19.81
C GLN A 223 -14.52 -19.21 18.51
N ARG A 224 -14.44 -19.93 17.39
CA ARG A 224 -15.26 -19.67 16.21
C ARG A 224 -16.64 -20.23 16.54
N GLY A 225 -17.70 -19.43 16.57
CA GLY A 225 -19.04 -20.00 16.70
C GLY A 225 -19.20 -21.14 15.68
N LEU A 226 -19.69 -22.31 16.14
CA LEU A 226 -20.11 -23.41 15.27
C LEU A 226 -20.89 -22.85 14.06
N PHE A 227 -20.95 -23.59 12.94
CA PHE A 227 -21.73 -23.27 11.72
C PHE A 227 -21.00 -22.57 10.55
N PHE A 228 -19.79 -22.99 10.19
CA PHE A 228 -19.11 -22.58 8.94
C PHE A 228 -19.28 -23.54 7.75
N ALA A 229 -20.26 -24.45 7.77
CA ALA A 229 -20.68 -25.20 6.59
C ALA A 229 -21.95 -24.55 6.00
N GLY A 230 -21.79 -23.60 5.07
CA GLY A 230 -22.88 -23.19 4.16
C GLY A 230 -23.26 -21.70 4.11
N SER A 231 -22.73 -20.82 4.96
CA SER A 231 -22.99 -19.36 4.86
C SER A 231 -21.91 -18.64 4.06
N LEU A 232 -22.27 -18.19 2.85
CA LEU A 232 -21.43 -17.40 1.93
C LEU A 232 -20.94 -16.05 2.51
N ARG A 233 -21.47 -15.60 3.64
CA ARG A 233 -21.16 -14.30 4.27
C ARG A 233 -20.54 -14.55 5.63
N SER A 234 -19.47 -13.82 5.92
CA SER A 234 -18.86 -13.88 7.23
C SER A 234 -19.46 -12.84 8.17
N PRO A 235 -19.96 -13.29 9.32
CA PRO A 235 -20.55 -12.43 10.33
C PRO A 235 -19.68 -11.27 10.83
N GLU A 236 -18.38 -11.52 11.01
CA GLU A 236 -17.45 -10.63 11.73
C GLU A 236 -17.11 -9.35 10.97
N TRP A 237 -17.12 -9.42 9.64
CA TRP A 237 -16.80 -8.29 8.75
C TRP A 237 -18.03 -7.54 8.26
N GLU A 238 -19.24 -8.05 8.52
CA GLU A 238 -20.46 -7.39 8.09
C GLU A 238 -20.62 -5.97 8.69
N PRO A 239 -20.32 -5.71 9.98
CA PRO A 239 -20.32 -4.35 10.52
C PRO A 239 -19.35 -3.42 9.79
N VAL A 240 -18.14 -3.88 9.47
CA VAL A 240 -17.13 -3.10 8.74
C VAL A 240 -17.58 -2.80 7.33
N LYS A 241 -18.09 -3.82 6.63
CA LYS A 241 -18.68 -3.68 5.30
C LYS A 241 -19.77 -2.63 5.29
N VAL A 242 -20.70 -2.67 6.24
CA VAL A 242 -21.80 -1.69 6.34
C VAL A 242 -21.24 -0.29 6.57
N GLU A 243 -20.24 -0.12 7.45
CA GLU A 243 -19.62 1.19 7.70
C GLU A 243 -18.94 1.76 6.44
N ILE A 244 -18.19 0.93 5.70
CA ILE A 244 -17.55 1.34 4.44
C ILE A 244 -18.59 1.70 3.38
N LEU A 245 -19.66 0.92 3.24
CA LEU A 245 -20.75 1.23 2.32
C LEU A 245 -21.50 2.51 2.71
N LEU A 246 -21.63 2.79 4.02
CA LEU A 246 -22.21 4.04 4.51
C LEU A 246 -21.35 5.24 4.09
N ILE A 247 -20.05 5.20 4.33
CA ILE A 247 -19.11 6.26 3.91
C ILE A 247 -19.25 6.53 2.40
N GLN A 248 -19.27 5.47 1.59
CA GLN A 248 -19.42 5.59 0.14
C GLN A 248 -20.77 6.18 -0.27
N SER A 249 -21.85 5.78 0.41
CA SER A 249 -23.17 6.33 0.14
C SER A 249 -23.28 7.81 0.51
N GLU A 250 -22.62 8.24 1.60
CA GLU A 250 -22.51 9.65 1.99
C GLU A 250 -21.71 10.46 0.95
N ASP A 251 -20.55 9.96 0.54
CA ASP A 251 -19.71 10.61 -0.47
C ASP A 251 -20.46 10.78 -1.79
N TRP A 252 -21.16 9.74 -2.24
CA TRP A 252 -21.94 9.79 -3.48
C TRP A 252 -23.16 10.72 -3.38
N LEU A 253 -23.84 10.75 -2.22
CA LEU A 253 -24.91 11.70 -1.95
C LEU A 253 -24.41 13.15 -2.05
N ASN A 254 -23.29 13.44 -1.38
CA ASN A 254 -22.67 14.77 -1.40
C ASN A 254 -22.28 15.19 -2.82
N GLU A 255 -21.68 14.29 -3.61
CA GLU A 255 -21.34 14.53 -5.02
C GLU A 255 -22.60 14.89 -5.84
N LYS A 256 -23.70 14.14 -5.67
CA LYS A 256 -24.93 14.39 -6.43
C LYS A 256 -25.64 15.67 -6.00
N HIS A 257 -25.61 16.01 -4.71
CA HIS A 257 -26.09 17.31 -4.23
C HIS A 257 -25.28 18.47 -4.82
N GLN A 258 -23.95 18.34 -4.91
CA GLN A 258 -23.11 19.34 -5.55
C GLN A 258 -23.40 19.48 -7.05
N GLU A 259 -23.56 18.36 -7.77
CA GLU A 259 -23.96 18.34 -9.19
C GLU A 259 -25.31 19.05 -9.39
N PHE A 260 -26.29 18.81 -8.51
CA PHE A 260 -27.58 19.48 -8.53
C PHE A 260 -27.45 20.99 -8.29
N GLN A 261 -26.67 21.41 -7.28
CA GLN A 261 -26.44 22.83 -6.99
C GLN A 261 -25.76 23.55 -8.15
N GLN A 262 -24.82 22.90 -8.85
CA GLN A 262 -24.18 23.46 -10.05
C GLN A 262 -25.18 23.60 -11.21
N ALA A 263 -26.01 22.58 -11.45
CA ALA A 263 -27.06 22.64 -12.47
C ALA A 263 -28.10 23.72 -12.17
N GLU A 264 -28.50 23.86 -10.90
CA GLU A 264 -29.42 24.89 -10.44
C GLU A 264 -28.81 26.29 -10.58
N ALA A 265 -27.53 26.47 -10.24
CA ALA A 265 -26.82 27.73 -10.42
C ALA A 265 -26.72 28.12 -11.89
N ALA A 266 -26.37 27.18 -12.78
CA ALA A 266 -26.34 27.40 -14.22
C ALA A 266 -27.72 27.78 -14.78
N TYR A 267 -28.78 27.09 -14.34
CA TYR A 267 -30.16 27.43 -14.70
C TYR A 267 -30.53 28.84 -14.25
N LYS A 268 -30.24 29.19 -12.99
CA LYS A 268 -30.50 30.52 -12.43
C LYS A 268 -29.74 31.61 -13.17
N GLN A 269 -28.49 31.38 -13.54
CA GLN A 269 -27.65 32.34 -14.25
C GLN A 269 -28.12 32.56 -15.70
N GLU A 270 -28.41 31.49 -16.42
CA GLU A 270 -28.75 31.57 -17.85
C GLU A 270 -30.20 32.01 -18.08
N PHE A 271 -31.12 31.66 -17.17
CA PHE A 271 -32.54 31.92 -17.32
C PHE A 271 -33.10 32.92 -16.30
N GLN A 272 -32.23 33.73 -15.69
CA GLN A 272 -32.66 34.82 -14.80
C GLN A 272 -33.56 35.79 -15.59
N GLY A 273 -34.81 35.92 -15.18
CA GLY A 273 -35.76 36.81 -15.86
C GLY A 273 -36.31 36.29 -17.20
N PHE A 274 -36.02 35.03 -17.58
CA PHE A 274 -36.65 34.40 -18.73
C PHE A 274 -38.18 34.35 -18.53
N LYS A 275 -38.93 34.88 -19.50
CA LYS A 275 -40.41 34.80 -19.53
C LYS A 275 -40.83 33.94 -20.71
N TYR A 276 -41.59 32.89 -20.41
CA TYR A 276 -42.11 32.01 -21.43
C TYR A 276 -43.28 32.67 -22.17
N ASP A 277 -43.13 32.77 -23.48
CA ASP A 277 -44.11 33.21 -24.47
C ASP A 277 -44.36 32.08 -25.50
N GLN A 278 -45.60 31.60 -25.60
CA GLN A 278 -46.01 30.56 -26.55
C GLN A 278 -46.18 31.07 -27.99
N SER A 279 -46.35 32.38 -28.17
CA SER A 279 -46.62 32.97 -29.48
C SER A 279 -45.35 33.17 -30.31
N ARG A 280 -44.17 33.22 -29.66
CA ARG A 280 -42.87 33.34 -30.32
C ARG A 280 -42.46 32.08 -31.05
N ARG A 281 -42.26 32.21 -32.36
CA ARG A 281 -41.80 31.12 -33.26
C ARG A 281 -40.40 31.35 -33.83
N ASP A 282 -39.67 32.37 -33.37
CA ASP A 282 -38.32 32.61 -33.85
C ASP A 282 -37.36 31.50 -33.37
N LYS A 283 -36.42 31.12 -34.25
CA LYS A 283 -35.51 29.99 -34.04
C LYS A 283 -34.66 30.17 -32.77
N ALA A 284 -34.18 31.39 -32.52
CA ALA A 284 -33.34 31.69 -31.36
C ALA A 284 -34.08 31.49 -30.03
N TYR A 285 -35.34 31.93 -29.96
CA TYR A 285 -36.19 31.71 -28.80
C TYR A 285 -36.53 30.22 -28.59
N GLN A 286 -36.79 29.47 -29.68
CA GLN A 286 -37.03 28.03 -29.60
C GLN A 286 -35.79 27.28 -29.09
N GLU A 287 -34.59 27.61 -29.58
CA GLU A 287 -33.32 27.03 -29.11
C GLU A 287 -33.06 27.35 -27.63
N LEU A 288 -33.32 28.60 -27.21
CA LEU A 288 -33.19 29.02 -25.80
C LEU A 288 -34.17 28.25 -24.90
N ASN A 289 -35.42 28.07 -25.30
CA ASN A 289 -36.41 27.31 -24.54
C ASN A 289 -36.09 25.80 -24.53
N GLN A 290 -35.55 25.24 -25.63
CA GLN A 290 -35.07 23.84 -25.64
C GLN A 290 -33.92 23.64 -24.66
N ARG A 291 -32.96 24.57 -24.62
CA ARG A 291 -31.85 24.54 -23.68
C ARG A 291 -32.34 24.66 -22.22
N ARG A 292 -33.32 25.51 -21.95
CA ARG A 292 -34.01 25.60 -20.65
C ARG A 292 -34.59 24.25 -20.23
N LEU A 293 -35.36 23.61 -21.12
CA LEU A 293 -35.98 22.31 -20.84
C LEU A 293 -34.94 21.22 -20.64
N SER A 294 -33.81 21.26 -21.38
CA SER A 294 -32.69 20.34 -21.17
C SER A 294 -32.10 20.46 -19.76
N LEU A 295 -31.84 21.68 -19.27
CA LEU A 295 -31.33 21.87 -17.91
C LEU A 295 -32.32 21.41 -16.83
N ILE A 296 -33.62 21.63 -17.03
CA ILE A 296 -34.66 21.13 -16.12
C ILE A 296 -34.64 19.59 -16.10
N ALA A 297 -34.60 18.95 -17.27
CA ALA A 297 -34.53 17.50 -17.37
C ALA A 297 -33.24 16.93 -16.74
N ASP A 298 -32.11 17.63 -16.88
CA ASP A 298 -30.86 17.25 -16.21
C ASP A 298 -30.98 17.35 -14.69
N MET A 299 -31.55 18.44 -14.14
CA MET A 299 -31.83 18.59 -12.71
C MET A 299 -32.76 17.49 -12.19
N GLU A 300 -33.85 17.17 -12.90
CA GLU A 300 -34.77 16.10 -12.54
C GLU A 300 -34.08 14.73 -12.51
N ARG A 301 -33.25 14.43 -13.52
CA ARG A 301 -32.43 13.21 -13.57
C ARG A 301 -31.46 13.13 -12.39
N ILE A 302 -30.81 14.23 -12.02
CA ILE A 302 -29.92 14.27 -10.84
C ILE A 302 -30.74 14.05 -9.56
N ASN A 303 -31.91 14.67 -9.43
CA ASN A 303 -32.78 14.52 -8.27
C ASN A 303 -33.27 13.06 -8.09
N GLN A 304 -33.60 12.36 -9.17
CA GLN A 304 -33.94 10.93 -9.12
C GLN A 304 -32.77 10.07 -8.62
N LYS A 305 -31.54 10.41 -9.00
CA LYS A 305 -30.33 9.75 -8.48
C LYS A 305 -30.16 10.02 -6.99
N ILE A 306 -30.39 11.26 -6.53
CA ILE A 306 -30.36 11.63 -5.10
C ILE A 306 -31.39 10.80 -4.32
N GLN A 307 -32.65 10.74 -4.76
CA GLN A 307 -33.68 9.94 -4.08
C GLN A 307 -33.32 8.45 -3.97
N THR A 308 -32.74 7.90 -5.04
CA THR A 308 -32.24 6.52 -5.05
C THR A 308 -31.09 6.33 -4.06
N ALA A 309 -30.18 7.31 -3.99
CA ALA A 309 -29.06 7.35 -3.06
C ALA A 309 -29.53 7.37 -1.60
N GLU A 310 -30.47 8.26 -1.28
CA GLU A 310 -31.05 8.42 0.05
C GLU A 310 -31.73 7.13 0.52
N SER A 311 -32.52 6.49 -0.36
CA SER A 311 -33.15 5.22 -0.04
C SER A 311 -32.13 4.12 0.27
N ASN A 312 -31.05 4.03 -0.52
CA ASN A 312 -29.98 3.07 -0.27
C ASN A 312 -29.20 3.38 1.02
N HIS A 313 -28.91 4.66 1.29
CA HIS A 313 -28.27 5.11 2.52
C HIS A 313 -29.12 4.76 3.75
N GLN A 314 -30.42 5.06 3.72
CA GLN A 314 -31.36 4.70 4.80
C GLN A 314 -31.40 3.18 5.06
N ARG A 315 -31.37 2.35 4.01
CA ARG A 315 -31.28 0.89 4.17
C ARG A 315 -29.99 0.46 4.88
N LEU A 316 -28.87 1.13 4.59
CA LEU A 316 -27.60 0.86 5.26
C LEU A 316 -27.61 1.31 6.72
N VAL A 317 -28.21 2.47 7.03
CA VAL A 317 -28.40 2.96 8.41
C VAL A 317 -29.24 1.96 9.21
N GLN A 318 -30.39 1.53 8.68
CA GLN A 318 -31.22 0.50 9.32
C GLN A 318 -30.46 -0.81 9.52
N ARG A 319 -29.58 -1.18 8.59
CA ARG A 319 -28.76 -2.38 8.71
C ARG A 319 -27.70 -2.23 9.81
N LYS A 320 -27.07 -1.06 9.93
CA LYS A 320 -26.16 -0.72 11.02
C LYS A 320 -26.86 -0.82 12.38
N ASP A 321 -28.06 -0.28 12.50
CA ASP A 321 -28.86 -0.35 13.74
C ASP A 321 -29.24 -1.79 14.10
N ARG A 322 -29.59 -2.61 13.10
CA ARG A 322 -29.84 -4.04 13.33
C ARG A 322 -28.60 -4.78 13.84
N LEU A 323 -27.41 -4.47 13.31
CA LEU A 323 -26.14 -5.07 13.76
C LEU A 323 -25.72 -4.57 15.15
N ALA A 324 -26.10 -3.36 15.54
CA ALA A 324 -25.86 -2.85 16.88
C ALA A 324 -26.76 -3.51 17.95
N ASN A 325 -27.93 -4.03 17.58
CA ASN A 325 -28.91 -4.60 18.49
C ASN A 325 -28.73 -6.11 18.70
N SER A 326 -28.28 -6.53 19.90
CA SER A 326 -27.96 -7.94 20.21
C SER A 326 -29.14 -8.89 20.11
N ARG A 327 -30.37 -8.41 20.35
CA ARG A 327 -31.59 -9.22 20.25
C ARG A 327 -31.91 -9.69 18.82
N ASN A 328 -31.43 -8.95 17.82
CA ASN A 328 -31.72 -9.19 16.40
C ASN A 328 -30.55 -9.87 15.67
N VAL A 329 -29.46 -10.10 16.38
CA VAL A 329 -28.24 -10.66 15.84
C VAL A 329 -28.19 -12.14 16.22
N LEU A 330 -28.24 -13.03 15.22
CA LEU A 330 -27.83 -14.42 15.40
C LEU A 330 -26.48 -14.43 16.12
N VAL A 331 -26.26 -15.33 17.08
CA VAL A 331 -25.03 -15.49 17.88
C VAL A 331 -23.74 -15.30 17.07
N ARG A 332 -23.79 -15.60 15.78
CA ARG A 332 -22.74 -15.42 14.79
C ARG A 332 -22.28 -13.96 14.55
N ASN A 333 -23.13 -12.93 14.57
CA ASN A 333 -22.70 -11.52 14.30
C ASN A 333 -22.49 -10.67 15.58
N GLN A 334 -22.22 -11.28 16.74
CA GLN A 334 -22.12 -10.56 18.03
C GLN A 334 -21.04 -9.47 18.10
N PHE A 335 -20.18 -9.37 17.09
CA PHE A 335 -19.15 -8.33 17.02
C PHE A 335 -19.78 -6.96 16.79
N ARG A 336 -19.83 -6.15 17.84
CA ARG A 336 -20.24 -4.74 17.78
C ARG A 336 -19.00 -3.87 17.58
N LEU A 337 -19.00 -3.06 16.53
CA LEU A 337 -17.99 -2.01 16.37
C LEU A 337 -18.19 -0.94 17.44
N SER A 338 -17.13 -0.63 18.19
CA SER A 338 -17.08 0.54 19.06
C SER A 338 -17.08 1.82 18.21
N ASP A 339 -17.42 2.96 18.81
CA ASP A 339 -17.35 4.25 18.11
C ASP A 339 -15.92 4.62 17.71
N GLU A 340 -14.95 4.21 18.52
CA GLU A 340 -13.52 4.36 18.20
C GLU A 340 -13.14 3.55 16.95
N ALA A 341 -13.56 2.28 16.88
CA ALA A 341 -13.34 1.43 15.71
C ALA A 341 -13.99 2.02 14.45
N ARG A 342 -15.22 2.54 14.54
CA ARG A 342 -15.90 3.21 13.41
C ARG A 342 -15.11 4.42 12.92
N LYS A 343 -14.65 5.27 13.83
CA LYS A 343 -13.81 6.43 13.51
C LYS A 343 -12.49 6.00 12.86
N ALA A 344 -11.85 4.97 13.38
CA ALA A 344 -10.60 4.43 12.84
C ALA A 344 -10.79 3.85 11.43
N ILE A 345 -11.85 3.08 11.19
CA ILE A 345 -12.21 2.56 9.87
C ILE A 345 -12.45 3.71 8.89
N LYS A 346 -13.22 4.74 9.28
CA LYS A 346 -13.50 5.90 8.43
C LYS A 346 -12.22 6.64 8.05
N LEU A 347 -11.35 6.90 9.02
CA LEU A 347 -10.06 7.55 8.78
C LEU A 347 -9.15 6.70 7.88
N HIS A 348 -9.05 5.40 8.17
CA HIS A 348 -8.23 4.47 7.39
C HIS A 348 -8.70 4.40 5.93
N PHE A 349 -10.00 4.27 5.70
CA PHE A 349 -10.58 4.27 4.35
C PHE A 349 -10.38 5.61 3.63
N ALA A 350 -10.54 6.74 4.33
CA ALA A 350 -10.34 8.07 3.76
C ALA A 350 -8.91 8.26 3.21
N ASN A 351 -7.91 7.70 3.89
CA ASN A 351 -6.50 7.77 3.53
C ASN A 351 -6.09 6.84 2.37
N LEU A 352 -6.97 5.96 1.90
CA LEU A 352 -6.70 5.12 0.75
C LEU A 352 -6.67 5.93 -0.55
N THR A 353 -5.87 5.48 -1.52
CA THR A 353 -5.88 6.06 -2.87
C THR A 353 -7.22 5.81 -3.57
N THR A 354 -7.53 6.59 -4.61
CA THR A 354 -8.76 6.41 -5.40
C THR A 354 -8.89 4.99 -5.96
N GLU A 355 -7.79 4.41 -6.42
CA GLU A 355 -7.79 3.03 -6.95
C GLU A 355 -8.00 1.99 -5.84
N GLN A 356 -7.34 2.16 -4.69
CA GLN A 356 -7.57 1.28 -3.53
C GLN A 356 -9.01 1.36 -3.04
N LYS A 357 -9.60 2.55 -2.97
CA LYS A 357 -11.02 2.75 -2.62
C LYS A 357 -11.91 1.95 -3.57
N LYS A 358 -11.72 2.06 -4.90
CA LYS A 358 -12.49 1.29 -5.90
C LYS A 358 -12.39 -0.23 -5.67
N ILE A 359 -11.18 -0.74 -5.46
CA ILE A 359 -10.93 -2.18 -5.24
C ILE A 359 -11.63 -2.66 -3.96
N VAL A 360 -11.52 -1.91 -2.86
CA VAL A 360 -12.19 -2.20 -1.58
C VAL A 360 -13.71 -2.15 -1.72
N SER A 361 -14.26 -1.12 -2.39
CA SER A 361 -15.70 -1.03 -2.68
C SER A 361 -16.20 -2.26 -3.42
N ARG A 362 -15.48 -2.64 -4.48
CA ARG A 362 -15.84 -3.79 -5.32
C ARG A 362 -15.81 -5.09 -4.52
N ALA A 363 -14.80 -5.26 -3.65
CA ALA A 363 -14.69 -6.41 -2.76
C ALA A 363 -15.87 -6.49 -1.80
N PHE A 364 -16.29 -5.38 -1.18
CA PHE A 364 -17.41 -5.37 -0.26
C PHE A 364 -18.78 -5.48 -0.94
N GLN A 365 -19.00 -4.84 -2.09
CA GLN A 365 -20.28 -4.84 -2.79
C GLN A 365 -20.62 -6.21 -3.38
N TYR A 366 -19.67 -6.82 -4.08
CA TYR A 366 -19.92 -8.01 -4.89
C TYR A 366 -19.23 -9.27 -4.35
N GLY A 367 -18.27 -9.12 -3.43
CA GLY A 367 -17.40 -10.20 -3.00
C GLY A 367 -16.31 -10.54 -4.03
N ILE A 368 -15.41 -11.43 -3.62
CA ILE A 368 -14.33 -12.04 -4.43
C ILE A 368 -14.80 -13.04 -5.50
N SER A 369 -16.11 -13.23 -5.71
CA SER A 369 -16.62 -13.92 -6.91
C SER A 369 -16.27 -13.16 -8.20
N LEU A 370 -15.91 -11.87 -8.07
CA LEU A 370 -15.27 -11.13 -9.15
C LEU A 370 -13.84 -11.62 -9.34
N ASN A 371 -13.47 -11.91 -10.57
CA ASN A 371 -12.13 -12.34 -10.99
C ASN A 371 -11.08 -11.22 -10.81
N PHE A 372 -10.84 -10.73 -9.58
CA PHE A 372 -9.72 -9.83 -9.26
C PHE A 372 -8.44 -10.39 -9.87
N LYS A 373 -7.75 -9.56 -10.67
CA LYS A 373 -6.41 -9.89 -11.18
C LYS A 373 -5.42 -9.90 -10.02
N GLU A 374 -4.28 -10.57 -10.20
CA GLU A 374 -3.25 -10.69 -9.16
C GLU A 374 -2.78 -9.32 -8.64
N ALA A 375 -2.55 -8.35 -9.53
CA ALA A 375 -2.17 -7.00 -9.15
C ALA A 375 -3.24 -6.29 -8.28
N GLU A 376 -4.52 -6.46 -8.58
CA GLU A 376 -5.61 -5.88 -7.78
C GLU A 376 -5.74 -6.56 -6.41
N LEU A 377 -5.45 -7.88 -6.35
CA LEU A 377 -5.47 -8.64 -5.10
C LEU A 377 -4.32 -8.21 -4.17
N ILE A 378 -3.12 -7.99 -4.73
CA ILE A 378 -1.98 -7.43 -4.00
C ILE A 378 -2.32 -6.03 -3.45
N GLN A 379 -2.93 -5.17 -4.27
CA GLN A 379 -3.34 -3.84 -3.80
C GLN A 379 -4.42 -3.93 -2.70
N LEU A 380 -5.35 -4.87 -2.80
CA LEU A 380 -6.36 -5.09 -1.76
C LEU A 380 -5.72 -5.53 -0.44
N GLU A 381 -4.71 -6.41 -0.50
CA GLU A 381 -3.94 -6.87 0.67
C GLU A 381 -3.26 -5.73 1.42
N ASP A 382 -2.74 -4.74 0.69
CA ASP A 382 -2.10 -3.57 1.27
C ASP A 382 -3.09 -2.68 2.04
N THR A 383 -4.39 -2.74 1.70
CA THR A 383 -5.41 -1.94 2.40
C THR A 383 -5.74 -2.46 3.80
N SER A 384 -5.41 -3.72 4.13
CA SER A 384 -5.86 -4.39 5.37
C SER A 384 -7.39 -4.43 5.55
N LEU A 385 -8.17 -4.19 4.49
CA LEU A 385 -9.63 -4.31 4.46
C LEU A 385 -10.03 -5.53 3.63
N ALA A 386 -11.24 -6.06 3.86
CA ALA A 386 -11.74 -7.26 3.19
C ALA A 386 -10.79 -8.47 3.32
N GLU A 387 -10.17 -8.63 4.50
CA GLU A 387 -9.15 -9.65 4.73
C GLU A 387 -9.67 -11.06 4.45
N GLN A 388 -10.94 -11.32 4.77
CA GLN A 388 -11.50 -12.64 4.57
C GLN A 388 -11.75 -12.96 3.12
N GLU A 389 -12.17 -11.98 2.33
CA GLU A 389 -12.27 -12.08 0.89
C GLU A 389 -10.90 -12.44 0.30
N ILE A 390 -9.85 -11.74 0.72
CA ILE A 390 -8.47 -12.07 0.34
C ILE A 390 -8.12 -13.51 0.73
N ARG A 391 -8.28 -13.88 2.02
CA ARG A 391 -7.95 -15.21 2.54
C ARG A 391 -8.64 -16.31 1.75
N ARG A 392 -9.95 -16.21 1.54
CA ARG A 392 -10.73 -17.18 0.76
C ARG A 392 -10.21 -17.33 -0.66
N LYS A 393 -9.82 -16.23 -1.32
CA LYS A 393 -9.29 -16.29 -2.68
C LYS A 393 -7.91 -16.91 -2.72
N ARG A 394 -7.04 -16.54 -1.78
CA ARG A 394 -5.68 -17.08 -1.64
C ARG A 394 -5.68 -18.56 -1.27
N ASP A 395 -6.58 -18.97 -0.38
CA ASP A 395 -6.82 -20.37 -0.08
C ASP A 395 -7.18 -21.18 -1.33
N LYS A 396 -8.07 -20.65 -2.19
CA LYS A 396 -8.46 -21.32 -3.45
C LYS A 396 -7.30 -21.42 -4.45
N GLN A 397 -6.34 -20.50 -4.38
CA GLN A 397 -5.10 -20.58 -5.15
C GLN A 397 -4.12 -21.60 -4.56
N GLY A 398 -4.36 -22.12 -3.35
CA GLY A 398 -3.47 -23.07 -2.67
C GLY A 398 -2.44 -22.42 -1.75
N TRP A 399 -2.61 -21.15 -1.38
CA TRP A 399 -1.73 -20.53 -0.39
C TRP A 399 -1.98 -21.12 0.99
N LEU A 400 -0.91 -21.57 1.63
CA LEU A 400 -0.87 -21.92 3.06
C LEU A 400 0.00 -20.89 3.79
N TRP A 401 -0.40 -20.52 5.00
CA TRP A 401 0.33 -19.51 5.75
C TRP A 401 0.15 -19.63 7.26
N VAL A 402 1.12 -19.07 7.97
CA VAL A 402 1.11 -18.78 9.41
C VAL A 402 1.35 -17.29 9.56
N ASP A 403 0.58 -16.63 10.43
CA ASP A 403 0.73 -15.22 10.76
C ASP A 403 0.27 -15.05 12.21
N ALA A 404 1.16 -15.42 13.14
CA ALA A 404 0.81 -15.63 14.54
C ALA A 404 1.79 -14.89 15.46
N PRO A 405 1.31 -14.41 16.62
CA PRO A 405 2.19 -13.81 17.62
C PRO A 405 3.12 -14.88 18.19
N LEU A 406 4.37 -14.51 18.44
CA LEU A 406 5.35 -15.37 19.07
C LEU A 406 5.21 -15.33 20.58
N THR A 407 5.23 -16.51 21.22
CA THR A 407 5.34 -16.62 22.67
C THR A 407 6.78 -16.36 23.11
N PRO A 408 7.02 -15.94 24.37
CA PRO A 408 8.39 -15.77 24.90
C PRO A 408 9.28 -17.01 24.69
N ASP A 409 8.72 -18.20 24.83
CA ASP A 409 9.44 -19.47 24.66
C ASP A 409 9.85 -19.77 23.21
N GLN A 410 9.17 -19.14 22.23
CA GLN A 410 9.52 -19.28 20.81
C GLN A 410 10.64 -18.33 20.37
N ILE A 411 10.97 -17.30 21.16
CA ILE A 411 12.03 -16.34 20.81
C ILE A 411 13.42 -17.00 20.77
N PRO A 412 13.84 -17.83 21.75
CA PRO A 412 15.10 -18.57 21.66
C PRO A 412 15.18 -19.49 20.43
N MET A 413 14.07 -20.13 20.06
CA MET A 413 14.00 -20.98 18.86
C MET A 413 14.26 -20.15 17.59
N LEU A 414 13.62 -18.99 17.48
CA LEU A 414 13.82 -18.06 16.38
C LEU A 414 15.27 -17.56 16.28
N ARG A 415 15.91 -17.24 17.41
CA ARG A 415 17.34 -16.88 17.44
C ARG A 415 18.23 -18.01 16.94
N ALA A 416 17.98 -19.25 17.39
CA ALA A 416 18.71 -20.41 16.93
C ALA A 416 18.57 -20.60 15.41
N MET A 417 17.38 -20.34 14.86
CA MET A 417 17.12 -20.41 13.42
C MET A 417 17.81 -19.30 12.61
N ILE A 418 17.83 -18.07 13.14
CA ILE A 418 18.53 -16.94 12.50
C ILE A 418 20.05 -17.17 12.51
N ALA A 419 20.59 -17.71 13.60
CA ALA A 419 22.02 -18.00 13.74
C ALA A 419 22.48 -19.26 12.99
N ALA A 420 21.58 -20.19 12.67
CA ALA A 420 21.93 -21.43 11.99
C ALA A 420 22.50 -21.14 10.59
N PRO A 421 23.55 -21.86 10.13
CA PRO A 421 24.09 -21.70 8.78
C PRO A 421 23.03 -21.93 7.70
N SER A 422 22.23 -22.99 7.85
CA SER A 422 21.10 -23.31 6.97
C SER A 422 19.83 -23.57 7.79
N ALA A 423 18.70 -23.18 7.21
CA ALA A 423 17.37 -23.43 7.76
C ALA A 423 16.42 -23.70 6.61
N THR A 424 15.63 -24.78 6.69
CA THR A 424 14.65 -25.13 5.65
C THR A 424 13.25 -25.14 6.23
N VAL A 425 12.29 -24.58 5.48
CA VAL A 425 10.88 -24.48 5.87
C VAL A 425 10.05 -25.31 4.90
N HIS A 426 9.12 -26.09 5.41
CA HIS A 426 8.10 -26.78 4.63
C HIS A 426 6.78 -26.82 5.40
N HIS A 427 5.69 -27.00 4.66
CA HIS A 427 4.42 -27.38 5.27
C HIS A 427 4.38 -28.90 5.52
N GLU A 428 3.80 -29.34 6.63
CA GLU A 428 3.74 -30.76 7.00
C GLU A 428 3.10 -31.65 5.92
N SER A 429 2.10 -31.13 5.20
CA SER A 429 1.43 -31.87 4.12
C SER A 429 2.30 -32.11 2.88
N SER A 430 3.42 -31.40 2.75
CA SER A 430 4.26 -31.40 1.54
C SER A 430 5.75 -31.30 1.90
N PRO A 431 6.34 -32.30 2.60
CA PRO A 431 7.73 -32.25 3.05
C PRO A 431 8.75 -32.12 1.93
N GLU A 432 8.40 -32.59 0.73
CA GLU A 432 9.22 -32.50 -0.48
C GLU A 432 9.29 -31.07 -1.04
N GLN A 433 8.27 -30.25 -0.79
CA GLN A 433 8.23 -28.85 -1.19
C GLN A 433 8.74 -27.99 -0.03
N LYS A 434 10.07 -27.91 0.09
CA LYS A 434 10.75 -27.07 1.09
C LYS A 434 11.51 -25.91 0.43
N PHE A 435 11.63 -24.80 1.14
CA PHE A 435 12.49 -23.69 0.75
C PHE A 435 13.55 -23.42 1.82
N GLU A 436 14.71 -22.93 1.39
CA GLU A 436 15.78 -22.50 2.30
C GLU A 436 15.57 -21.03 2.69
N VAL A 437 15.75 -20.73 3.98
CA VAL A 437 15.72 -19.36 4.49
C VAL A 437 17.02 -18.66 4.11
N THR A 438 16.91 -17.64 3.26
CA THR A 438 18.10 -16.97 2.70
C THR A 438 18.84 -16.13 3.74
N PRO A 439 20.14 -15.83 3.54
CA PRO A 439 20.90 -14.93 4.41
C PRO A 439 20.23 -13.56 4.57
N GLU A 440 19.65 -13.01 3.50
CA GLU A 440 18.94 -11.73 3.54
C GLU A 440 17.67 -11.82 4.38
N GLN A 441 16.93 -12.93 4.32
CA GLN A 441 15.76 -13.14 5.19
C GLN A 441 16.19 -13.18 6.67
N LYS A 442 17.29 -13.88 6.98
CA LYS A 442 17.86 -13.94 8.34
C LYS A 442 18.27 -12.56 8.84
N GLU A 443 18.98 -11.77 8.05
CA GLU A 443 19.37 -10.40 8.40
C GLU A 443 18.13 -9.53 8.69
N ARG A 444 17.11 -9.60 7.82
CA ARG A 444 15.87 -8.82 7.99
C ARG A 444 15.15 -9.18 9.29
N MET A 445 15.08 -10.47 9.61
CA MET A 445 14.49 -10.94 10.86
C MET A 445 15.31 -10.48 12.07
N GLN A 446 16.64 -10.58 12.01
CA GLN A 446 17.53 -10.12 13.08
C GLN A 446 17.31 -8.64 13.41
N VAL A 447 17.25 -7.79 12.38
CA VAL A 447 17.00 -6.35 12.54
C VAL A 447 15.66 -6.08 13.22
N VAL A 448 14.59 -6.77 12.80
CA VAL A 448 13.25 -6.60 13.41
C VAL A 448 13.25 -7.06 14.87
N LEU A 449 13.86 -8.20 15.17
CA LEU A 449 13.94 -8.76 16.52
C LEU A 449 14.71 -7.82 17.45
N ASP A 450 15.88 -7.36 17.04
CA ASP A 450 16.73 -6.51 17.87
C ASP A 450 16.08 -5.17 18.19
N VAL A 451 15.40 -4.55 17.21
CA VAL A 451 14.67 -3.30 17.47
C VAL A 451 13.46 -3.55 18.39
N TYR A 452 12.73 -4.64 18.18
CA TYR A 452 11.59 -4.99 19.04
C TYR A 452 12.01 -5.14 20.50
N GLU A 453 13.10 -5.86 20.78
CA GLU A 453 13.58 -6.07 22.14
C GLU A 453 14.15 -4.80 22.77
N ALA A 454 14.91 -4.01 21.99
CA ALA A 454 15.44 -2.73 22.47
C ALA A 454 14.33 -1.76 22.86
N GLU A 455 13.23 -1.70 22.10
CA GLU A 455 12.09 -0.82 22.39
C GLU A 455 11.17 -1.36 23.48
N ARG A 456 11.06 -2.68 23.63
CA ARG A 456 10.24 -3.31 24.68
C ARG A 456 10.84 -3.14 26.08
N ASN A 457 12.16 -3.02 26.17
CA ASN A 457 12.89 -2.89 27.43
C ASN A 457 13.07 -1.43 27.89
N LYS A 458 12.54 -0.45 27.14
CA LYS A 458 12.45 0.97 27.51
C LYS A 458 11.11 1.27 28.15
#